data_AF-A0A7J4V046-F1
#
_entry.id   AF-A0A7J4V046-F1
#
_cell.length_a   1.000
_cell.length_b   1.000
_cell.length_c   1.000
_cell.angle_alpha   90.00
_cell.angle_beta   90.00
_cell.angle_gamma   90.00
#
_symmetry.space_group_name_H-M   'P 1'
#
loop_
_entity.id
_entity.type
_entity.pdbx_description
1 polymer ?
#
loop_
_entity_poly.entity_id
_entity_poly.type
_entity_poly.pdbx_seq_one_letter_code
_entity_poly.pdbx_strand_id
1 'polypeptide(L)'
;LIFAVAGSNREAFFEELWIVAAISVASIVRTFGTGLGTEYLLRARGVPKEERIPHVLFASYKNLGLTATLAIALFEPIVAVPATICIVFEVVWVIFLVRFYKRTLT
;
A
#
# COMPACT_ATOMS: atom_id res chain seq x y z
N LEU A 1 -9.83 8.72 10.03
CA LEU A 1 -8.43 9.00 10.39
C LEU A 1 -7.63 9.55 9.20
N ILE A 2 -7.53 8.81 8.10
CA ILE A 2 -6.80 9.22 6.88
C ILE A 2 -7.21 10.62 6.37
N PHE A 3 -8.51 10.88 6.26
CA PHE A 3 -9.01 12.20 5.86
C PHE A 3 -8.67 13.32 6.86
N ALA A 4 -8.58 13.01 8.15
CA ALA A 4 -8.20 13.99 9.17
C ALA A 4 -6.71 14.35 9.03
N VAL A 5 -5.84 13.34 8.85
CA VAL A 5 -4.40 13.56 8.60
C VAL A 5 -4.16 14.31 7.30
N ALA A 6 -4.87 13.95 6.23
CA ALA A 6 -4.80 14.63 4.94
C ALA A 6 -5.22 16.11 5.04
N GLY A 7 -6.31 16.38 5.76
CA GLY A 7 -6.83 17.74 5.95
C GLY A 7 -5.91 18.60 6.82
N SER A 8 -5.46 18.07 7.96
CA SER A 8 -4.60 18.79 8.91
C SER A 8 -3.19 19.07 8.37
N ASN A 9 -2.71 18.29 7.40
CA ASN A 9 -1.37 18.45 6.81
C ASN A 9 -1.42 18.85 5.33
N ARG A 10 -2.51 19.49 4.88
CA ARG A 10 -2.73 19.79 3.45
C ARG A 10 -1.56 20.55 2.79
N GLU A 11 -0.92 21.45 3.53
CA GLU A 11 0.20 22.28 3.05
C GLU A 11 1.41 21.42 2.68
N ALA A 12 1.71 20.39 3.48
CA ALA A 12 2.78 19.43 3.19
C ALA A 12 2.59 18.66 1.88
N PHE A 13 1.34 18.53 1.38
CA PHE A 13 1.07 17.91 0.08
C PHE A 13 1.31 18.84 -1.11
N PHE A 14 1.19 20.16 -0.91
CA PHE A 14 1.29 21.16 -1.99
C PHE A 14 2.65 21.86 -2.04
N GLU A 15 3.32 22.05 -0.91
CA GLU A 15 4.64 22.70 -0.85
C GLU A 15 5.76 21.72 -1.24
N GLU A 16 5.65 20.46 -0.79
CA GLU A 16 6.69 19.44 -0.95
C GLU A 16 6.27 18.35 -1.95
N LEU A 17 5.81 18.76 -3.14
CA LEU A 17 5.36 17.85 -4.20
C LEU A 17 6.40 16.78 -4.58
N TRP A 18 7.69 17.11 -4.47
CA TRP A 18 8.77 16.15 -4.68
C TRP A 18 8.74 15.00 -3.67
N ILE A 19 8.51 15.30 -2.38
CA ILE A 19 8.42 14.29 -1.32
C ILE A 19 7.22 13.39 -1.56
N VAL A 20 6.07 13.97 -1.94
CA VAL A 20 4.87 13.21 -2.29
C VAL A 20 5.15 12.26 -3.47
N ALA A 21 5.85 12.74 -4.50
CA ALA A 21 6.23 11.92 -5.65
C ALA A 21 7.18 10.77 -5.25
N ALA A 22 8.20 11.06 -4.45
CA ALA A 22 9.15 10.06 -3.96
C ALA A 22 8.45 8.98 -3.12
N ILE A 23 7.58 9.36 -2.18
CA ILE A 23 6.79 8.43 -1.37
C ILE A 23 5.83 7.61 -2.25
N SER A 24 5.24 8.23 -3.27
CA SER A 24 4.34 7.56 -4.21
C SER A 24 5.08 6.46 -4.99
N VAL A 25 6.26 6.77 -5.54
CA VAL A 25 7.10 5.78 -6.22
C VAL A 25 7.52 4.67 -5.27
N ALA A 26 7.99 5.01 -4.07
CA ALA A 26 8.34 4.03 -3.04
C ALA A 26 7.15 3.13 -2.67
N SER A 27 5.94 3.70 -2.59
CA SER A 27 4.70 2.96 -2.30
C SER A 27 4.36 1.98 -3.41
N ILE A 28 4.50 2.38 -4.67
CA ILE A 28 4.27 1.50 -5.83
C ILE A 28 5.28 0.35 -5.78
N VAL A 29 6.57 0.65 -5.67
CA VAL A 29 7.63 -0.37 -5.64
C VAL A 29 7.43 -1.33 -4.48
N ARG A 30 7.11 -0.82 -3.29
CA ARG A 30 6.87 -1.64 -2.10
C ARG A 30 5.63 -2.52 -2.30
N THR A 31 4.48 -1.95 -2.65
CA THR A 31 3.21 -2.69 -2.69
C THR A 31 3.15 -3.66 -3.86
N PHE A 32 3.45 -3.19 -5.07
CA PHE A 32 3.45 -4.06 -6.25
C PHE A 32 4.66 -5.00 -6.25
N GLY A 33 5.84 -4.54 -5.82
CA GLY A 33 7.04 -5.36 -5.78
C GLY A 33 6.92 -6.50 -4.77
N THR A 34 6.43 -6.24 -3.55
CA THR A 34 6.19 -7.33 -2.58
C THR A 34 5.09 -8.28 -3.06
N GLY A 35 3.99 -7.76 -3.60
CA GLY A 35 2.89 -8.58 -4.10
C GLY A 35 3.28 -9.48 -5.28
N LEU A 36 3.84 -8.89 -6.34
CA LEU A 36 4.28 -9.63 -7.53
C LEU A 36 5.50 -10.52 -7.23
N GLY A 37 6.41 -10.08 -6.35
CA GLY A 37 7.54 -10.89 -5.91
C GLY A 37 7.10 -12.14 -5.16
N THR A 38 6.14 -12.01 -4.23
CA THR A 38 5.54 -13.15 -3.53
C THR A 38 4.81 -14.07 -4.51
N GLU A 39 4.04 -13.52 -5.46
CA GLU A 39 3.37 -14.32 -6.50
C GLU A 39 4.37 -15.12 -7.35
N TYR A 40 5.42 -14.47 -7.82
CA TYR A 40 6.47 -15.10 -8.63
C TYR A 40 7.12 -16.25 -7.87
N LEU A 41 7.44 -16.04 -6.59
CA LEU A 41 8.08 -17.03 -5.74
C LEU A 41 7.16 -18.24 -5.45
N LEU A 42 5.88 -17.99 -5.18
CA LEU A 42 4.91 -19.08 -4.94
C LEU A 42 4.62 -19.86 -6.22
N ARG A 43 4.55 -19.19 -7.38
CA ARG A 43 4.42 -19.84 -8.68
C ARG A 43 5.65 -20.70 -8.99
N ALA A 44 6.86 -20.21 -8.73
CA ALA A 44 8.10 -20.97 -8.91
C ALA A 44 8.16 -22.22 -8.02
N ARG A 45 7.48 -22.21 -6.87
CA ARG A 45 7.35 -23.36 -5.96
C ARG A 45 6.16 -24.27 -6.26
N GLY A 46 5.39 -24.01 -7.31
CA GLY A 46 4.26 -24.85 -7.71
C GLY A 46 3.02 -24.73 -6.82
N VAL A 47 2.90 -23.67 -6.01
CA VAL A 47 1.73 -23.48 -5.13
C VAL A 47 0.45 -23.30 -5.96
N PRO A 48 -0.66 -23.99 -5.63
CA PRO A 48 -1.94 -23.82 -6.30
C PRO A 48 -2.39 -22.35 -6.32
N LYS A 49 -3.03 -21.93 -7.41
CA LYS A 49 -3.35 -20.52 -7.62
C LYS A 49 -4.40 -19.98 -6.64
N GLU A 50 -5.25 -20.85 -6.12
CA GLU A 50 -6.24 -20.54 -5.08
C GLU A 50 -5.57 -20.16 -3.74
N GLU A 51 -4.47 -20.82 -3.40
CA GLU A 51 -3.71 -20.57 -2.17
C GLU A 51 -2.78 -19.36 -2.26
N ARG A 52 -2.45 -18.92 -3.49
CA ARG A 52 -1.53 -17.79 -3.71
C ARG A 52 -2.12 -16.44 -3.33
N ILE A 53 -3.41 -16.19 -3.61
CA ILE A 53 -4.03 -14.88 -3.37
C ILE A 53 -3.92 -14.44 -1.90
N PRO A 54 -4.28 -15.28 -0.90
CA PRO A 54 -4.11 -14.92 0.50
C PRO A 54 -2.67 -14.57 0.87
N HIS A 55 -1.68 -15.33 0.37
CA HIS A 55 -0.28 -15.07 0.65
C HIS A 55 0.24 -13.76 0.01
N VAL A 56 -0.16 -13.49 -1.23
CA VAL A 56 0.18 -12.25 -1.93
C VAL A 56 -0.43 -11.05 -1.20
N LEU A 57 -1.70 -11.13 -0.80
CA LEU A 57 -2.35 -10.10 0.01
C LEU A 57 -1.64 -9.91 1.35
N PHE A 58 -1.31 -11.00 2.04
CA PHE A 58 -0.63 -10.92 3.33
C PHE A 58 0.75 -10.24 3.25
N ALA A 59 1.49 -10.48 2.18
CA ALA A 59 2.80 -9.87 1.98
C ALA A 59 2.72 -8.37 1.64
N SER A 60 1.75 -8.00 0.81
CA SER A 60 1.67 -6.68 0.16
C SER A 60 0.75 -5.68 0.86
N TYR A 61 -0.33 -6.14 1.51
CA TYR A 61 -1.31 -5.30 2.17
C TYR A 61 -0.94 -5.08 3.62
N LYS A 62 -0.77 -3.82 4.03
CA LYS A 62 -0.39 -3.48 5.41
C LYS A 62 -1.42 -2.63 6.09
N ASN A 63 -1.40 -2.65 7.42
CA ASN A 63 -2.34 -1.89 8.21
C ASN A 63 -1.89 -0.43 8.32
N LEU A 64 -2.19 0.36 7.28
CA LEU A 64 -1.87 1.79 7.23
C LEU A 64 -2.69 2.60 8.23
N GLY A 65 -3.88 2.12 8.62
CA GLY A 65 -4.68 2.72 9.69
C GLY A 65 -3.94 2.69 11.02
N LEU A 66 -3.42 1.53 11.41
CA LEU A 66 -2.58 1.39 12.60
C LEU A 66 -1.27 2.18 12.48
N THR A 67 -0.65 2.18 11.29
CA THR A 67 0.57 2.96 11.03
C THR A 67 0.34 4.45 11.28
N ALA A 68 -0.75 5.01 10.73
CA ALA A 68 -1.11 6.41 10.93
C ALA A 68 -1.45 6.72 12.40
N THR A 69 -2.18 5.83 13.08
CA THR A 69 -2.49 5.98 14.50
C THR A 69 -1.23 6.01 15.36
N LEU A 70 -0.29 5.09 15.13
CA LEU A 70 0.98 5.06 15.87
C LEU A 70 1.85 6.28 15.56
N ALA A 71 1.86 6.74 14.31
CA ALA A 71 2.59 7.95 13.93
C ALA A 71 2.08 9.18 14.70
N ILE A 72 0.76 9.36 14.79
CA ILE A 72 0.16 10.49 15.54
C ILE A 72 0.32 10.31 17.05
N ALA A 73 0.22 9.09 17.56
CA ALA A 73 0.28 8.83 18.99
C ALA A 73 1.69 9.01 19.57
N LEU A 74 2.73 8.72 18.77
CA LEU A 74 4.13 8.72 19.21
C LEU A 74 4.94 9.91 18.69
N PHE A 75 4.49 10.56 17.62
CA PHE A 75 5.21 11.64 16.94
C PHE A 75 4.26 12.79 16.56
N GLU A 76 4.72 13.66 15.67
CA GLU A 76 3.93 14.77 15.15
C GLU A 76 2.96 14.33 14.05
N PRO A 77 1.82 15.03 13.86
CA PRO A 77 0.80 14.68 12.86
C PRO A 77 1.35 14.56 11.42
N ILE A 78 2.40 15.31 11.09
CA ILE A 78 3.04 15.29 9.77
C ILE A 78 3.68 13.93 9.45
N VAL A 79 4.10 13.16 10.47
CA VAL A 79 4.69 11.83 10.31
C VAL A 79 3.68 10.80 9.79
N ALA A 80 2.38 11.09 9.88
CA ALA A 80 1.32 10.23 9.32
C ALA A 80 1.02 10.52 7.84
N VAL A 81 1.62 11.55 7.23
CA VAL A 81 1.45 11.90 5.81
C VAL A 81 1.85 10.75 4.87
N PRO A 82 3.00 10.07 5.04
CA PRO A 82 3.36 8.94 4.18
C PRO A 82 2.33 7.82 4.21
N ALA A 83 1.79 7.47 5.39
CA ALA A 83 0.75 6.44 5.52
C ALA A 83 -0.54 6.83 4.77
N THR A 84 -0.85 8.12 4.75
CA THR A 84 -2.00 8.70 4.02
C THR A 84 -1.78 8.64 2.50
N ILE A 85 -0.56 8.81 2.01
CA ILE A 85 -0.23 8.65 0.58
C ILE A 85 -0.30 7.17 0.19
N CYS A 86 0.32 6.29 0.97
CA CYS A 86 0.40 4.85 0.70
C CYS A 86 -0.97 4.18 0.51
N ILE A 87 -2.00 4.64 1.21
CA ILE A 87 -3.31 3.97 1.20
C ILE A 87 -4.01 4.06 -0.15
N VAL A 88 -3.76 5.13 -0.92
CA VAL A 88 -4.30 5.26 -2.27
C VAL A 88 -3.73 4.15 -3.15
N PHE A 89 -2.41 3.91 -3.07
CA PHE A 89 -1.73 2.86 -3.82
C PHE A 89 -2.13 1.45 -3.37
N GLU A 90 -2.35 1.24 -2.06
CA GLU A 90 -2.84 -0.04 -1.55
C GLU A 90 -4.27 -0.34 -2.03
N VAL A 91 -5.15 0.67 -2.12
CA VAL A 91 -6.49 0.50 -2.71
C VAL A 91 -6.40 0.14 -4.19
N VAL A 92 -5.56 0.85 -4.96
CA VAL A 92 -5.32 0.54 -6.39
C VAL A 92 -4.80 -0.89 -6.55
N TRP A 93 -3.90 -1.34 -5.67
CA TRP A 93 -3.37 -2.70 -5.67
C TRP A 93 -4.44 -3.76 -5.39
N VAL A 94 -5.30 -3.54 -4.38
CA VAL A 94 -6.40 -4.47 -4.09
C VAL A 94 -7.38 -4.55 -5.27
N ILE A 95 -7.72 -3.41 -5.89
CA ILE A 95 -8.53 -3.38 -7.11
C ILE A 95 -7.85 -4.19 -8.21
N PHE A 96 -6.54 -4.01 -8.40
CA PHE A 96 -5.77 -4.77 -9.39
C PHE A 96 -5.87 -6.29 -9.14
N LEU A 97 -5.65 -6.74 -7.91
CA LEU A 97 -5.73 -8.15 -7.54
C LEU A 97 -7.14 -8.72 -7.75
N VAL A 98 -8.18 -8.03 -7.30
CA VAL A 98 -9.57 -8.51 -7.40
C VAL A 98 -10.05 -8.53 -8.85
N ARG A 99 -9.68 -7.52 -9.65
CA ARG A 99 -10.25 -7.33 -11.00
C ARG A 99 -9.47 -8.04 -12.10
N PHE A 100 -8.15 -8.07 -12.01
CA PHE A 100 -7.29 -8.60 -13.07
C PHE A 100 -6.73 -9.95 -12.69
N TYR A 101 -6.16 -10.10 -11.49
CA TYR A 101 -5.55 -11.36 -11.07
C TYR A 101 -6.60 -12.46 -10.85
N LYS A 102 -7.75 -12.15 -10.23
CA LYS A 102 -8.86 -13.09 -10.08
C LYS A 102 -9.47 -13.55 -11.41
N ARG A 103 -9.52 -12.69 -12.44
CA ARG A 103 -10.05 -13.10 -13.76
C ARG A 103 -9.16 -14.10 -14.47
N THR A 104 -7.86 -14.16 -14.16
CA THR A 104 -6.97 -15.17 -14.71
C THR A 104 -7.16 -16.54 -14.01
N LEU A 105 -8.02 -16.66 -12.99
CA LEU A 105 -8.35 -17.92 -12.30
C LEU A 105 -9.58 -18.64 -12.89
N THR A 106 -10.49 -17.93 -13.55
CA THR A 106 -11.64 -18.48 -14.31
C THR A 106 -11.25 -18.71 -15.75
#